data_AF-A0A1M5XC67-F1
#
_entry.id   AF-A0A1M5XC67-F1
#
_cell.length_a   1.000
_cell.length_b   1.000
_cell.length_c   1.000
_cell.angle_alpha   90.00
_cell.angle_beta   90.00
_cell.angle_gamma   90.00
#
_symmetry.space_group_name_H-M   'P 1'
#
loop_
_entity.id
_entity.type
_entity.pdbx_description
1 polymer ?
#
loop_
_entity_poly.entity_id
_entity_poly.type
_entity_poly.pdbx_seq_one_letter_code
_entity_poly.pdbx_strand_id
1 'polypeptide(L)' 'MYDNNKIINAMEKCLNNSERTIFKARHGIESVPMTLEQLCSHFNISRDVLKSIESKVLRYLEQEEN' A
#
# COMPACT_ATOMS: atom_id res chain seq x y z
N MET A 1 -3.59 15.55 3.17
CA MET A 1 -2.50 14.58 2.92
C MET A 1 -2.24 13.88 4.24
N TYR A 2 -2.37 12.55 4.30
CA TYR A 2 -2.18 11.80 5.53
C TYR A 2 -0.71 11.83 5.98
N ASP A 3 -0.48 11.85 7.29
CA ASP A 3 0.85 11.72 7.87
C ASP A 3 1.46 10.35 7.50
N ASN A 4 2.76 10.31 7.21
CA ASN A 4 3.47 9.07 6.91
C ASN A 4 3.31 8.02 8.02
N ASN A 5 3.30 8.42 9.28
CA ASN A 5 3.06 7.54 10.43
C ASN A 5 1.64 6.98 10.43
N LYS A 6 0.63 7.79 10.04
CA LYS A 6 -0.75 7.33 9.89
C LYS A 6 -0.83 6.28 8.78
N ILE A 7 -0.19 6.52 7.64
CA ILE A 7 -0.18 5.57 6.51
C ILE A 7 0.51 4.26 6.90
N ILE A 8 1.66 4.33 7.58
CA ILE A 8 2.39 3.14 8.05
C ILE A 8 1.53 2.34 9.03
N ASN A 9 0.90 3.01 10.01
CA ASN A 9 0.03 2.32 10.96
C ASN A 9 -1.19 1.68 10.26
N ALA A 10 -1.88 2.41 9.38
CA ALA A 10 -3.02 1.88 8.63
C ALA A 10 -2.62 0.64 7.80
N MET A 11 -1.49 0.73 7.10
CA MET A 11 -0.91 -0.39 6.35
C MET A 11 -0.66 -1.60 7.25
N GLU A 12 -0.07 -1.42 8.43
CA GLU A 12 0.19 -2.51 9.39
C GLU A 12 -1.09 -3.16 9.96
N LYS A 13 -2.19 -2.42 10.03
CA LYS A 13 -3.47 -2.89 10.57
C LYS A 13 -4.35 -3.60 9.54
N CYS A 14 -4.38 -3.11 8.29
CA CYS A 14 -5.37 -3.57 7.31
C CYS A 14 -4.81 -4.48 6.20
N LEU A 15 -3.49 -4.57 6.04
CA LEU A 15 -2.85 -5.38 5.00
C LEU A 15 -2.21 -6.64 5.56
N ASN A 16 -2.23 -7.72 4.76
CA ASN A 16 -1.45 -8.93 5.06
C ASN A 16 0.04 -8.73 4.71
N ASN A 17 0.89 -9.71 5.01
CA ASN A 17 2.34 -9.59 4.80
C ASN A 17 2.74 -9.35 3.33
N SER A 18 2.10 -10.02 2.37
CA SER A 18 2.39 -9.82 0.94
C SER A 18 1.93 -8.44 0.46
N GLU A 19 0.73 -8.03 0.87
CA GLU A 19 0.18 -6.72 0.56
C GLU A 19 1.02 -5.59 1.15
N ARG A 20 1.51 -5.75 2.38
CA ARG A 20 2.47 -4.84 3.02
C ARG A 20 3.73 -4.69 2.19
N THR A 21 4.32 -5.79 1.73
CA THR A 21 5.54 -5.73 0.89
C THR A 21 5.28 -4.96 -0.40
N ILE A 22 4.16 -5.22 -1.08
CA ILE A 22 3.77 -4.52 -2.30
C ILE A 22 3.57 -3.02 -2.03
N PHE A 23 2.85 -2.68 -0.96
CA PHE A 23 2.57 -1.30 -0.57
C PHE A 23 3.85 -0.53 -0.19
N LYS A 24 4.75 -1.15 0.57
CA LYS A 24 6.06 -0.58 0.90
C LYS A 24 6.88 -0.30 -0.37
N ALA A 25 6.95 -1.25 -1.30
CA ALA A 25 7.65 -1.07 -2.58
C ALA A 25 7.02 0.03 -3.45
N ARG A 26 5.69 0.20 -3.41
CA ARG A 26 4.97 1.26 -4.12
C ARG A 26 5.31 2.66 -3.60
N HIS A 27 5.40 2.79 -2.28
CA HIS A 27 5.59 4.07 -1.59
C HIS A 27 7.06 4.37 -1.25
N GLY A 28 7.99 3.47 -1.59
CA GLY A 28 9.40 3.64 -1.26
C GLY A 28 9.68 3.58 0.24
N ILE A 29 8.86 2.84 0.98
CA ILE A 29 9.10 2.56 2.39
C ILE A 29 10.20 1.49 2.43
N GLU A 30 11.33 1.80 3.07
CA GLU A 30 12.51 0.92 3.17
C GLU A 30 13.23 0.61 1.83
N SER A 31 12.79 1.18 0.70
CA SER A 31 13.37 0.92 -0.63
C SER A 31 13.08 2.04 -1.63
N VAL A 32 13.66 1.99 -2.83
CA VAL A 32 13.32 2.93 -3.92
C VAL A 32 11.91 2.63 -4.43
N PRO A 33 11.01 3.64 -4.55
CA PRO A 33 9.66 3.41 -5.02
C PRO A 33 9.62 2.85 -6.44
N MET A 34 8.83 1.80 -6.63
CA MET A 34 8.60 1.17 -7.93
C MET A 34 7.39 1.79 -8.65
N THR A 35 7.44 1.82 -9.98
CA THR A 35 6.29 2.19 -10.82
C THR A 35 5.22 1.11 -10.81
N LEU A 36 4.01 1.44 -11.26
CA LEU A 36 2.91 0.48 -11.37
C LEU A 36 3.30 -0.74 -12.22
N GLU A 37 3.98 -0.51 -13.34
CA GLU A 37 4.42 -1.58 -14.25
C GLU A 37 5.50 -2.46 -13.62
N GLN A 38 6.45 -1.86 -12.91
CA GLN A 38 7.47 -2.59 -12.17
C GLN A 38 6.85 -3.46 -11.07
N LEU A 39 5.89 -2.94 -10.32
CA LEU A 39 5.18 -3.70 -9.28
C LEU A 39 4.39 -4.87 -9.85
N CYS A 40 3.61 -4.62 -10.91
CA CYS A 40 2.80 -5.66 -11.55
C CYS A 40 3.68 -6.79 -12.09
N SER A 41 4.83 -6.44 -12.69
CA SER A 41 5.80 -7.41 -13.20
C SER A 41 6.52 -8.16 -12.06
N HIS A 42 7.06 -7.43 -11.08
CA HIS A 42 7.87 -8.00 -9.99
C HIS A 42 7.07 -8.92 -9.06
N PHE A 43 5.83 -8.53 -8.73
CA PHE A 43 4.96 -9.30 -7.84
C PHE A 43 4.00 -10.23 -8.58
N ASN A 44 4.02 -10.22 -9.92
CA ASN A 44 3.08 -10.97 -10.78
C ASN A 44 1.61 -10.71 -10.41
N ILE A 45 1.25 -9.43 -10.28
CA ILE A 45 -0.10 -8.97 -9.92
C ILE A 45 -0.70 -8.10 -11.02
N SER A 46 -2.03 -8.00 -11.05
CA SER A 46 -2.72 -7.04 -11.91
C SER A 46 -2.77 -5.65 -11.26
N ARG A 47 -3.03 -4.64 -12.09
CA ARG A 47 -3.28 -3.26 -11.60
C ARG A 47 -4.49 -3.19 -10.67
N ASP A 48 -5.48 -4.06 -10.84
CA ASP A 48 -6.67 -4.08 -9.99
C ASP A 48 -6.37 -4.62 -8.59
N VAL A 49 -5.47 -5.61 -8.48
CA VAL A 49 -4.95 -6.07 -7.19
C VAL A 49 -4.24 -4.93 -6.48
N LEU A 50 -3.35 -4.22 -7.18
CA LEU A 50 -2.64 -3.07 -6.61
C LEU A 50 -3.60 -1.96 -6.13
N LYS A 51 -4.60 -1.60 -6.94
CA LYS A 51 -5.66 -0.66 -6.55
C LYS A 51 -6.46 -1.13 -5.35
N SER A 52 -6.75 -2.44 -5.26
CA SER A 52 -7.47 -3.02 -4.11
C SER A 52 -6.66 -2.85 -2.83
N ILE A 53 -5.34 -3.09 -2.88
CA ILE A 53 -4.43 -2.88 -1.75
C ILE A 53 -4.43 -1.42 -1.33
N GLU A 54 -4.24 -0.47 -2.25
CA GLU A 54 -4.26 0.96 -1.96
C GLU A 54 -5.62 1.41 -1.36
N SER A 55 -6.72 0.86 -1.88
CA SER A 55 -8.07 1.16 -1.39
C SER A 55 -8.33 0.68 0.04
N LYS A 56 -7.74 -0.46 0.46
CA LYS A 56 -7.86 -0.94 1.85
C LYS A 56 -7.25 0.05 2.84
N VAL A 57 -6.05 0.55 2.53
CA VAL A 57 -5.36 1.52 3.38
C VAL A 57 -6.14 2.84 3.43
N LEU A 58 -6.62 3.34 2.29
CA LEU A 58 -7.39 4.57 2.25
C LEU A 58 -8.69 4.46 3.07
N ARG A 59 -9.44 3.36 2.91
CA ARG A 59 -10.67 3.12 3.69
C ARG A 59 -10.42 3.05 5.19
N TYR A 60 -9.32 2.41 5.60
CA TYR A 60 -8.94 2.35 7.01
C TYR A 60 -8.68 3.76 7.57
N LEU A 61 -7.95 4.59 6.81
CA LEU A 61 -7.66 5.97 7.20
C LEU A 61 -8.93 6.83 7.30
N GLU A 62 -9.88 6.67 6.37
CA GLU A 62 -11.17 7.37 6.41
C GLU A 62 -12.05 6.97 7.61
N GLN A 63 -11.93 5.73 8.07
CA GLN A 63 -12.67 5.23 9.24
C GLN A 63 -12.09 5.72 10.57
N GLU A 64 -10.78 5.92 10.66
CA GLU A 64 -10.10 6.41 11.88
C GLU A 64 -10.24 7.94 12.08
N GLU A 65 -10.65 8.68 11.06
CA GLU A 65 -10.89 10.14 11.16
C GLU A 65 -12.33 10.52 11.52
N ASN A 66 -13.24 9.54 11.61
CA ASN A 66 -14.65 9.70 12.05
C ASN A 66 -14.86 9.13 13.46
#